data_AF-A0A1V5KLE9-F1
#
_entry.id   AF-A0A1V5KLE9-F1
#
_cell.length_a   1.000
_cell.length_b   1.000
_cell.length_c   1.000
_cell.angle_alpha   90.00
_cell.angle_beta   90.00
_cell.angle_gamma   90.00
#
_symmetry.space_group_name_H-M   'P 1'
#
loop_
_entity.id
_entity.type
_entity.pdbx_description
1 polymer ?
#
loop_
_entity_poly.entity_id
_entity_poly.type
_entity_poly.pdbx_seq_one_letter_code
_entity_poly.pdbx_strand_id
1 'polypeptide(L)' 'MIDGENGFTVPIRDPESIADRLNWFCENRQHIEAMRTQARNSVRHLSWDRYASGIVKSIENHISGCMQDSSPAL' A
#
# COMPACT_ATOMS: atom_id res chain seq x y z
N MET A 1 -0.31 3.64 3.91
CA MET A 1 0.19 5.02 4.12
C MET A 1 -0.12 5.41 5.55
N ILE A 2 0.75 6.17 6.20
CA ILE A 2 0.61 6.69 7.57
C ILE A 2 0.91 8.19 7.49
N ASP A 3 -0.08 9.01 7.83
CA ASP A 3 -0.01 10.47 7.70
C ASP A 3 1.11 11.06 8.60
N GLY A 4 1.91 11.96 8.05
CA GLY A 4 3.06 12.57 8.72
C GLY A 4 4.30 11.67 8.87
N GLU A 5 4.19 10.36 8.61
CA GLU A 5 5.31 9.41 8.74
C GLU A 5 5.94 9.09 7.38
N ASN A 6 5.12 8.72 6.40
CA ASN A 6 5.56 8.35 5.04
C ASN A 6 4.97 9.24 3.94
N GLY A 7 4.39 10.38 4.33
CA GLY A 7 3.79 11.38 3.46
C GLY A 7 2.58 12.03 4.14
N PHE A 8 1.83 12.84 3.39
CA PHE A 8 0.59 13.44 3.86
C PHE A 8 -0.57 13.11 2.92
N THR A 9 -1.72 12.82 3.51
CA THR A 9 -2.99 12.71 2.79
C THR A 9 -3.62 14.09 2.74
N VAL A 10 -3.90 14.56 1.53
CA VAL A 10 -4.49 15.88 1.30
C VAL A 10 -5.88 15.71 0.69
N PRO A 11 -6.91 16.45 1.16
CA PRO A 11 -8.22 16.43 0.54
C PRO A 11 -8.15 16.81 -0.95
N ILE A 12 -8.98 16.17 -1.77
CA ILE A 12 -9.03 16.47 -3.20
C ILE A 12 -9.58 17.88 -3.42
N ARG A 13 -8.93 18.66 -4.29
CA ARG A 13 -9.32 20.04 -4.66
C ARG A 13 -9.31 21.04 -3.50
N ASP A 14 -8.44 20.84 -2.52
CA ASP A 14 -8.22 21.80 -1.43
C ASP A 14 -6.84 22.47 -1.57
N PRO A 15 -6.75 23.65 -2.20
CA PRO A 15 -5.47 24.32 -2.43
C PRO A 15 -4.79 24.78 -1.15
N GLU A 16 -5.54 25.15 -0.11
CA GLU A 16 -4.98 25.59 1.18
C GLU A 16 -4.30 24.42 1.88
N SER A 17 -4.98 23.26 1.95
CA SER A 17 -4.37 22.05 2.52
C SER A 17 -3.12 21.61 1.74
N ILE A 18 -3.07 21.80 0.41
CA ILE A 18 -1.87 21.53 -0.39
C ILE A 18 -0.74 22.50 0.00
N ALA A 19 -1.03 23.80 0.07
CA ALA A 19 -0.05 24.83 0.42
C ALA A 19 0.52 24.58 1.82
N ASP A 20 -0.32 24.24 2.80
CA ASP A 20 0.10 23.92 4.17
C ASP A 20 1.09 22.76 4.23
N ARG A 21 0.85 21.66 3.47
CA ARG A 21 1.80 20.53 3.44
C ARG A 21 3.10 20.89 2.73
N LEU A 22 3.06 21.70 1.68
CA LEU A 22 4.27 22.19 1.02
C LEU A 22 5.11 23.08 1.94
N ASN A 23 4.46 24.00 2.67
CA ASN A 23 5.11 24.85 3.66
C ASN A 23 5.73 24.01 4.78
N TRP A 24 5.02 23.01 5.28
CA TRP A 24 5.56 22.07 6.26
C TRP A 24 6.88 21.44 5.78
N PHE A 25 6.97 21.01 4.52
CA PHE A 25 8.22 20.48 3.96
C PHE A 25 9.36 21.51 3.88
N CYS A 26 9.05 22.78 3.60
CA CYS A 26 10.04 23.85 3.59
C CYS A 26 10.60 24.10 5.00
N GLU A 27 9.76 24.05 6.02
CA GLU A 27 10.10 24.33 7.41
C GLU A 27 10.74 23.13 8.14
N ASN A 28 10.39 21.91 7.74
CA ASN A 28 10.75 20.67 8.45
C ASN A 28 11.79 19.83 7.68
N ARG A 29 12.78 20.48 7.05
CA ARG A 29 13.80 19.82 6.22
C ARG A 29 14.50 18.64 6.90
N GLN A 30 14.77 18.75 8.19
CA GLN A 30 15.39 17.70 9.01
C GLN A 30 14.58 16.39 9.07
N HIS A 31 13.26 16.45 8.88
CA HIS A 31 12.37 15.28 8.92
C HIS A 31 12.23 14.59 7.56
N ILE A 32 12.67 15.23 6.47
CA ILE A 32 12.45 14.73 5.09
C ILE A 32 13.18 13.41 4.85
N GLU A 33 14.41 13.24 5.34
CA GLU A 33 15.17 12.02 5.09
C GLU A 33 14.54 10.80 5.77
N ALA A 34 14.07 10.97 7.01
CA ALA A 34 13.33 9.95 7.72
C ALA A 34 12.02 9.60 7.00
N MET A 35 11.25 10.61 6.60
CA MET A 35 10.00 10.41 5.86
C MET A 35 10.22 9.68 4.52
N ARG A 36 11.26 10.06 3.77
CA ARG A 36 11.67 9.40 2.52
C ARG A 36 11.98 7.92 2.73
N THR A 37 12.74 7.60 3.78
CA THR A 37 13.10 6.21 4.12
C THR A 37 11.84 5.39 4.43
N GLN A 38 10.94 5.95 5.25
CA GLN A 38 9.68 5.32 5.61
C GLN A 38 8.74 5.15 4.40
N ALA A 39 8.66 6.15 3.53
CA ALA A 39 7.93 6.09 2.27
C ALA A 39 8.39 4.92 1.40
N ARG A 40 9.71 4.81 1.16
CA ARG A 40 10.27 3.68 0.39
C ARG A 40 9.95 2.34 1.05
N ASN A 41 10.21 2.21 2.34
CA ASN A 41 9.99 0.96 3.07
C ASN A 41 8.52 0.51 3.03
N SER A 42 7.57 1.46 3.11
CA SER A 42 6.15 1.16 3.10
C SER A 42 5.65 0.53 1.79
N VAL A 43 6.37 0.74 0.67
CA VAL A 43 5.98 0.21 -0.64
C VAL A 43 6.90 -0.88 -1.17
N ARG A 44 8.02 -1.20 -0.49
CA ARG A 44 9.00 -2.21 -0.94
C ARG A 44 8.40 -3.58 -1.27
N HIS A 45 7.28 -3.92 -0.65
CA HIS A 45 6.60 -5.20 -0.81
C HIS A 45 5.47 -5.16 -1.85
N LEU A 46 5.20 -4.02 -2.49
CA LEU A 46 4.17 -3.85 -3.51
C LEU A 46 4.80 -4.05 -4.90
N SER A 47 5.26 -5.27 -5.17
CA SER A 47 5.79 -5.65 -6.48
C SER A 47 4.73 -6.34 -7.36
N TRP A 48 4.92 -6.25 -8.68
CA TRP A 48 4.12 -7.01 -9.64
C TRP A 48 4.23 -8.52 -9.42
N ASP A 49 5.41 -9.03 -9.09
CA ASP A 49 5.60 -10.45 -8.80
C ASP A 49 4.76 -10.93 -7.62
N ARG A 50 4.71 -10.14 -6.55
CA ARG A 50 3.90 -10.46 -5.38
C ARG A 50 2.42 -10.40 -5.70
N TYR A 51 2.00 -9.40 -6.47
CA TYR A 51 0.61 -9.28 -6.93
C TYR A 51 0.20 -10.49 -7.79
N ALA A 52 0.99 -10.82 -8.81
CA ALA A 52 0.74 -11.95 -9.69
C ALA A 52 0.70 -13.28 -8.92
N SER A 53 1.68 -13.50 -8.03
CA SER A 53 1.70 -14.68 -7.15
C SER A 53 0.45 -14.78 -6.28
N GLY A 54 -0.04 -13.64 -5.79
CA GLY A 54 -1.29 -13.57 -5.02
C GLY A 54 -2.52 -14.00 -5.84
N ILE A 55 -2.60 -13.61 -7.11
CA ILE A 55 -3.67 -14.02 -8.02
C ILE A 55 -3.61 -15.53 -8.27
N VAL A 56 -2.45 -16.05 -8.67
CA VAL A 56 -2.27 -17.48 -8.98
C VAL A 56 -2.66 -18.33 -7.78
N LYS A 57 -2.13 -18.00 -6.60
CA LYS A 57 -2.48 -18.69 -5.35
C LYS A 57 -3.98 -18.65 -5.05
N SER A 58 -4.65 -17.54 -5.32
CA SER A 58 -6.09 -17.42 -5.08
C SER A 58 -6.89 -18.32 -6.03
N ILE A 59 -6.47 -18.45 -7.29
CA ILE A 59 -7.09 -19.35 -8.28
C ILE A 59 -6.84 -20.81 -7.89
N GLU A 60 -5.61 -21.17 -7.55
CA GLU A 60 -5.24 -22.52 -7.11
C GLU A 60 -6.05 -22.96 -5.89
N ASN A 61 -6.19 -22.08 -4.90
CA ASN A 61 -7.00 -22.33 -3.71
C ASN A 61 -8.48 -22.56 -4.06
N HIS A 62 -9.01 -21.78 -5.00
CA HIS A 62 -10.41 -21.93 -5.43
C HIS A 62 -10.65 -23.25 -6.15
N ILE A 63 -9.78 -23.63 -7.09
CA ILE A 63 -9.85 -24.91 -7.80
C ILE A 63 -9.74 -26.08 -6.81
N SER A 64 -8.78 -26.02 -5.88
CA SER A 64 -8.55 -27.06 -4.88
C SER A 64 -9.72 -27.20 -3.91
N GLY A 65 -10.38 -26.09 -3.55
CA GLY A 65 -11.60 -26.09 -2.74
C GLY A 65 -12.77 -26.78 -3.43
N CYS A 66 -13.02 -26.46 -4.71
CA CYS A 66 -14.09 -27.11 -5.49
C CYS A 66 -13.91 -28.63 -5.67
N MET A 67 -12.67 -29.12 -5.69
CA MET A 67 -12.39 -30.56 -5.78
C MET A 67 -12.68 -31.34 -4.49
N GLN A 68 -12.69 -30.68 -3.33
CA GLN A 68 -13.02 -31.30 -2.05
C GLN A 68 -14.54 -31.44 -1.85
N ASP A 69 -15.32 -30.49 -2.38
CA ASP A 69 -16.79 -30.53 -2.34
C ASP A 69 -17.41 -31.56 -3.32
N SER A 70 -16.59 -32.16 -4.19
CA SER A 70 -17.01 -33.11 -5.21
C SER A 70 -16.86 -34.59 -4.79
N SER A 71 -16.41 -34.87 -3.56
CA SER A 71 -16.36 -36.25 -3.04
C SER A 71 -17.76 -36.63 -2.53
N PRO A 72 -18.46 -37.59 -3.14
CA PRO A 72 -19.76 -38.02 -2.63
C PRO A 72 -19.55 -38.68 -1.26
N ALA A 73 -20.39 -38.31 -0.30
CA ALA A 73 -20.49 -39.03 0.97
C ALA A 73 -20.79 -40.50 0.67
N LEU A 74 -19.86 -41.38 1.03
CA LEU A 74 -20.10 -42.82 1.17
C LEU A 74 -20.66 -43.10 2.57
#